data_AF-A0A1F9L310-F1
#
_entry.id   AF-A0A1F9L310-F1
#
_cell.length_a   1.000
_cell.length_b   1.000
_cell.length_c   1.000
_cell.angle_alpha   90.00
_cell.angle_beta   90.00
_cell.angle_gamma   90.00
#
_symmetry.space_group_name_H-M   'P 1'
#
loop_
_entity.id
_entity.type
_entity.pdbx_description
1 polymer ?
#
loop_
_entity_poly.entity_id
_entity_poly.type
_entity_poly.pdbx_seq_one_letter_code
_entity_poly.pdbx_strand_id
1 'polypeptide(L)'
;MNNNKLIVSHAPFWHDGDSLFTLNLNLMIAALPAVIFGLVQFGMPALGVLALSLSSAMVWEYVITLLSGKKASIHDLDSAVIGLFLGMMLPATAPWWMVITGTFLAVVIGKMIFGGIGANPFNPTLIGMAILALSWTTLLDFDAAYVNYDFDFTALAPLAAVKAKGALAVSDLFPLNDLMMGKQVGAIGTTFGLGLIIGGVYLILRGFVR
;
A
#
# COMPACT_ATOMS: atom_id res chain seq x y z
N MET A 1 6.42 46.45 -40.39
CA MET A 1 6.49 46.28 -38.92
C MET A 1 6.99 44.87 -38.65
N ASN A 2 8.27 44.72 -38.30
CA ASN A 2 8.84 43.41 -37.96
C ASN A 2 8.28 42.95 -36.62
N ASN A 3 7.43 41.94 -36.66
CA ASN A 3 6.79 41.34 -35.50
C ASN A 3 7.78 40.38 -34.81
N ASN A 4 8.87 40.92 -34.25
CA ASN A 4 9.83 40.14 -33.47
C ASN A 4 9.17 39.76 -32.14
N LYS A 5 8.67 38.52 -32.07
CA LYS A 5 8.05 37.94 -30.89
C LYS A 5 9.14 37.69 -29.85
N LEU A 6 9.31 38.62 -28.91
CA LEU A 6 10.24 38.46 -27.78
C LEU A 6 9.66 37.42 -26.82
N ILE A 7 10.34 36.28 -26.71
CA ILE A 7 9.94 35.19 -25.83
C ILE A 7 10.68 35.41 -24.51
N VAL A 8 9.96 35.80 -23.45
CA VAL A 8 10.51 35.82 -22.10
C VAL A 8 10.53 34.37 -21.61
N SER A 9 11.68 33.71 -21.74
CA SER A 9 11.89 32.37 -21.19
C SER A 9 12.41 32.45 -19.75
N HIS A 10 11.97 31.53 -18.91
CA HIS A 10 12.52 31.34 -17.57
C HIS A 10 13.96 30.82 -17.67
N ALA A 11 14.77 31.03 -16.62
CA ALA A 11 16.11 30.47 -16.56
C ALA A 11 16.03 28.92 -16.66
N PRO A 12 16.91 28.27 -17.44
CA PRO A 12 16.91 26.82 -17.54
C PRO A 12 17.33 26.22 -16.21
N PHE A 13 16.42 25.49 -15.56
CA PHE A 13 16.75 24.71 -14.37
C PHE A 13 17.43 23.42 -14.80
N TRP A 14 18.55 23.10 -14.15
CA TRP A 14 19.24 21.83 -14.34
C TRP A 14 18.38 20.68 -13.80
N HIS A 15 18.08 19.69 -14.65
CA HIS A 15 17.28 18.55 -14.25
C HIS A 15 18.16 17.55 -13.49
N ASP A 16 17.79 17.20 -12.26
CA ASP A 16 18.64 16.38 -11.37
C ASP A 16 18.56 14.86 -11.65
N GLY A 17 18.12 14.46 -12.84
CA GLY A 17 17.94 13.05 -13.23
C GLY A 17 16.87 12.27 -12.44
N ASP A 18 16.35 12.84 -11.34
CA ASP A 18 15.31 12.23 -10.54
C ASP A 18 13.97 12.17 -11.29
N SER A 19 13.30 11.03 -11.15
CA SER A 19 12.01 10.78 -11.77
C SER A 19 11.07 10.13 -10.78
N LEU A 20 9.77 10.39 -10.96
CA LEU A 20 8.71 9.76 -10.17
C LEU A 20 8.76 8.23 -10.31
N PHE A 21 9.12 7.73 -11.49
CA PHE A 21 9.36 6.33 -11.72
C PHE A 21 10.46 5.77 -10.82
N THR A 22 11.62 6.44 -10.74
CA THR A 22 12.73 6.01 -9.87
C THR A 22 12.30 5.99 -8.41
N LEU A 23 11.60 7.02 -7.94
CA LEU A 23 11.08 7.09 -6.58
C LEU A 23 10.13 5.90 -6.29
N ASN A 24 9.10 5.73 -7.12
CA ASN A 24 8.06 4.72 -6.94
C ASN A 24 8.63 3.29 -7.05
N LEU A 25 9.60 3.07 -7.92
CA LEU A 25 10.31 1.80 -8.01
C LEU A 25 11.07 1.48 -6.72
N ASN A 26 11.78 2.45 -6.14
CA ASN A 26 12.49 2.26 -4.87
C ASN A 26 11.52 2.01 -3.70
N LEU A 27 10.34 2.65 -3.70
CA LEU A 27 9.28 2.36 -2.72
C LEU A 27 8.80 0.92 -2.82
N MET A 28 8.56 0.41 -4.04
CA MET A 28 8.18 -0.98 -4.23
C MET A 28 9.28 -1.94 -3.77
N ILE A 29 10.55 -1.66 -4.11
CA ILE A 29 11.70 -2.46 -3.69
C ILE A 29 11.81 -2.50 -2.16
N ALA A 30 11.62 -1.37 -1.50
CA ALA A 30 11.62 -1.29 -0.04
C ALA A 30 10.51 -2.13 0.61
N ALA A 31 9.36 -2.26 -0.06
CA ALA A 31 8.23 -3.06 0.42
C ALA A 31 8.37 -4.57 0.12
N LEU A 32 9.25 -4.97 -0.81
CA LEU A 32 9.41 -6.37 -1.23
C LEU A 32 9.69 -7.35 -0.08
N PRO A 33 10.57 -7.07 0.90
CA PRO A 33 10.82 -8.01 2.00
C PRO A 33 9.55 -8.34 2.80
N ALA A 34 8.71 -7.33 3.04
CA ALA A 34 7.44 -7.50 3.74
C ALA A 34 6.42 -8.28 2.88
N VAL A 35 6.36 -8.00 1.58
CA VAL A 35 5.50 -8.70 0.64
C VAL A 35 5.89 -10.18 0.51
N ILE A 36 7.17 -10.48 0.33
CA ILE A 36 7.68 -11.85 0.19
C ILE A 36 7.35 -12.66 1.44
N PHE A 37 7.57 -12.09 2.63
CA PHE A 37 7.22 -12.74 3.87
C PHE A 37 5.71 -13.00 3.99
N GLY A 38 4.88 -12.00 3.65
CA GLY A 38 3.43 -12.15 3.61
C GLY A 38 2.96 -13.24 2.65
N LEU A 39 3.58 -13.36 1.48
CA LEU A 39 3.29 -14.42 0.52
C LEU A 39 3.63 -15.82 1.04
N VAL A 40 4.75 -15.95 1.77
CA VAL A 40 5.15 -17.23 2.39
C VAL A 40 4.19 -17.60 3.52
N GLN A 41 3.75 -16.62 4.31
CA GLN A 41 2.90 -16.87 5.48
C GLN A 41 1.43 -17.14 5.12
N PHE A 42 0.86 -16.39 4.17
CA PHE A 42 -0.56 -16.48 3.81
C PHE A 42 -0.81 -17.28 2.52
N GLY A 43 0.24 -17.60 1.76
CA GLY A 43 0.20 -18.47 0.58
C GLY A 43 -0.46 -17.84 -0.65
N MET A 44 -1.06 -18.70 -1.48
CA MET A 44 -1.64 -18.32 -2.78
C MET A 44 -2.76 -17.25 -2.70
N PRO A 45 -3.64 -17.23 -1.67
CA PRO A 45 -4.67 -16.19 -1.56
C PRO A 45 -4.08 -14.78 -1.44
N ALA A 46 -2.96 -14.61 -0.74
CA ALA A 46 -2.28 -13.32 -0.64
C ALA A 46 -1.74 -12.84 -1.98
N LEU A 47 -1.20 -13.76 -2.80
CA LEU A 47 -0.77 -13.45 -4.16
C LEU A 47 -1.95 -12.95 -5.02
N GLY A 48 -3.10 -13.62 -4.90
CA GLY A 48 -4.33 -13.24 -5.59
C GLY A 48 -4.77 -11.82 -5.23
N VAL A 49 -4.82 -11.49 -3.94
CA VAL A 49 -5.21 -10.15 -3.45
C VAL A 49 -4.23 -9.08 -3.92
N LEU A 50 -2.92 -9.32 -3.79
CA LEU A 50 -1.89 -8.36 -4.21
C LEU A 50 -1.90 -8.13 -5.72
N ALA A 51 -1.97 -9.20 -6.52
CA ALA A 51 -2.01 -9.09 -7.98
C ALA A 51 -3.30 -8.39 -8.45
N LEU A 52 -4.44 -8.70 -7.84
CA LEU A 52 -5.70 -8.04 -8.14
C LEU A 52 -5.69 -6.56 -7.75
N SER A 53 -5.10 -6.22 -6.60
CA SER A 53 -4.98 -4.83 -6.14
C SER A 53 -4.07 -4.01 -7.06
N LEU A 54 -2.90 -4.53 -7.43
CA LEU A 54 -1.97 -3.91 -8.37
C LEU A 54 -2.62 -3.68 -9.74
N SER A 55 -3.18 -4.74 -10.33
CA SER A 55 -3.78 -4.67 -11.66
C SER A 55 -4.99 -3.75 -11.70
N SER A 56 -5.90 -3.85 -10.72
CA SER A 56 -7.09 -2.99 -10.67
C SER A 56 -6.74 -1.51 -10.46
N ALA A 57 -5.77 -1.18 -9.62
CA ALA A 57 -5.33 0.20 -9.43
C ALA A 57 -4.79 0.81 -10.73
N MET A 58 -3.97 0.06 -11.48
CA MET A 58 -3.45 0.51 -12.78
C MET A 58 -4.58 0.67 -13.82
N VAL A 59 -5.54 -0.26 -13.84
CA VAL A 59 -6.70 -0.21 -14.74
C VAL A 59 -7.56 1.02 -14.43
N TRP A 60 -7.82 1.33 -13.16
CA TRP A 60 -8.63 2.49 -12.79
C TRP A 60 -7.98 3.81 -13.20
N GLU A 61 -6.66 3.95 -13.01
CA GLU A 61 -5.94 5.13 -13.49
C GLU A 61 -6.05 5.25 -15.01
N TYR A 62 -5.84 4.15 -15.74
CA TYR A 62 -5.94 4.16 -17.20
C TYR A 62 -7.34 4.59 -17.67
N VAL A 63 -8.39 3.99 -17.10
CA VAL A 63 -9.78 4.26 -17.48
C VAL A 63 -10.14 5.73 -17.20
N ILE A 64 -9.88 6.25 -16.00
CA ILE A 64 -10.23 7.64 -15.68
C ILE A 64 -9.39 8.63 -16.49
N THR A 65 -8.11 8.32 -16.75
CA THR A 65 -7.26 9.19 -17.56
C THR A 65 -7.73 9.28 -19.00
N LEU A 66 -8.14 8.13 -19.58
CA LEU A 66 -8.75 8.06 -20.90
C LEU A 66 -10.05 8.87 -20.96
N LEU A 67 -10.93 8.71 -19.97
CA LEU A 67 -12.18 9.46 -19.86
C LEU A 67 -11.95 10.97 -19.68
N SER A 68 -10.86 11.36 -19.04
CA SER A 68 -10.48 12.76 -18.81
C SER A 68 -9.77 13.41 -20.00
N GLY A 69 -9.50 12.65 -21.08
CA GLY A 69 -8.75 13.14 -22.25
C GLY A 69 -7.30 13.52 -21.95
N LYS A 70 -6.75 13.07 -20.81
CA LYS A 70 -5.36 13.34 -20.40
C LYS A 70 -4.46 12.20 -20.88
N LYS A 71 -3.14 12.47 -20.98
CA LYS A 71 -2.16 11.41 -21.31
C LYS A 71 -2.04 10.44 -20.12
N ALA A 72 -2.04 9.14 -20.41
CA ALA A 72 -1.89 8.10 -19.40
C ALA A 72 -0.53 8.20 -18.69
N SER A 73 -0.52 8.44 -17.37
CA SER A 73 0.70 8.49 -16.54
C SER A 73 1.14 7.13 -16.00
N ILE A 74 0.77 6.04 -16.69
CA ILE A 74 1.04 4.67 -16.21
C ILE A 74 2.54 4.42 -16.00
N HIS A 75 3.37 5.14 -16.76
CA HIS A 75 4.82 4.98 -16.71
C HIS A 75 5.44 5.39 -15.36
N ASP A 76 4.74 6.18 -14.54
CA ASP A 76 5.27 6.66 -13.26
C ASP A 76 5.12 5.63 -12.13
N LEU A 77 4.43 4.50 -12.35
CA LEU A 77 4.19 3.44 -11.35
C LEU A 77 3.40 3.86 -10.09
N ASP A 78 2.92 5.10 -10.03
CA ASP A 78 2.27 5.66 -8.85
C ASP A 78 1.02 4.87 -8.43
N SER A 79 0.13 4.53 -9.37
CA SER A 79 -1.05 3.73 -9.01
C SER A 79 -0.72 2.27 -8.69
N ALA A 80 0.40 1.75 -9.22
CA ALA A 80 0.88 0.44 -8.82
C ALA A 80 1.34 0.46 -7.35
N VAL A 81 2.02 1.52 -6.92
CA VAL A 81 2.38 1.74 -5.51
C VAL A 81 1.15 1.85 -4.63
N ILE A 82 0.12 2.61 -5.04
CA ILE A 82 -1.16 2.71 -4.32
C ILE A 82 -1.81 1.33 -4.16
N GLY A 83 -1.91 0.57 -5.25
CA GLY A 83 -2.46 -0.78 -5.26
C GLY A 83 -1.66 -1.76 -4.41
N LEU A 84 -0.32 -1.69 -4.45
CA LEU A 84 0.55 -2.52 -3.63
C LEU A 84 0.32 -2.26 -2.14
N PHE A 85 0.39 -1.00 -1.71
CA PHE A 85 0.20 -0.65 -0.31
C PHE A 85 -1.22 -0.95 0.19
N LEU A 86 -2.25 -0.74 -0.64
CA LEU A 86 -3.62 -1.10 -0.28
C LEU A 86 -3.73 -2.63 -0.10
N GLY A 87 -3.19 -3.40 -1.04
CA GLY A 87 -3.20 -4.87 -0.96
C GLY A 87 -2.43 -5.40 0.24
N MET A 88 -1.31 -4.76 0.60
CA MET A 88 -0.55 -5.07 1.82
C MET A 88 -1.33 -4.83 3.11
N MET A 89 -2.32 -3.93 3.11
CA MET A 89 -3.18 -3.63 4.25
C MET A 89 -4.45 -4.47 4.31
N LEU A 90 -4.72 -5.28 3.28
CA LEU A 90 -5.89 -6.15 3.22
C LEU A 90 -5.57 -7.57 3.76
N PRO A 91 -6.59 -8.30 4.25
CA PRO A 91 -6.45 -9.70 4.59
C PRO A 91 -6.29 -10.56 3.33
N ALA A 92 -5.58 -11.69 3.43
CA ALA A 92 -5.38 -12.62 2.31
C ALA A 92 -6.67 -13.30 1.84
N THR A 93 -7.68 -13.35 2.71
CA THR A 93 -9.02 -13.88 2.42
C THR A 93 -10.00 -12.82 1.95
N ALA A 94 -9.54 -11.59 1.69
CA ALA A 94 -10.39 -10.51 1.19
C ALA A 94 -11.09 -10.94 -0.11
N PRO A 95 -12.43 -10.74 -0.21
CA PRO A 95 -13.14 -11.09 -1.42
C PRO A 95 -12.71 -10.17 -2.57
N TRP A 96 -12.65 -10.71 -3.79
CA TRP A 96 -12.16 -10.01 -4.98
C TRP A 96 -12.89 -8.68 -5.24
N TRP A 97 -14.20 -8.62 -5.00
CA TRP A 97 -14.98 -7.39 -5.18
C TRP A 97 -14.55 -6.29 -4.22
N MET A 98 -14.17 -6.63 -2.99
CA MET A 98 -13.71 -5.66 -1.99
C MET A 98 -12.40 -5.02 -2.45
N VAL A 99 -11.47 -5.83 -2.96
CA VAL A 99 -10.19 -5.34 -3.48
C VAL A 99 -10.42 -4.34 -4.61
N ILE A 100 -11.30 -4.67 -5.56
CA ILE A 100 -11.63 -3.79 -6.70
C ILE A 100 -12.30 -2.49 -6.23
N THR A 101 -13.23 -2.57 -5.29
CA THR A 101 -13.87 -1.36 -4.73
C THR A 101 -12.88 -0.51 -3.94
N GLY A 102 -11.95 -1.12 -3.21
CA GLY A 102 -10.91 -0.43 -2.46
C GLY A 102 -9.97 0.34 -3.37
N THR A 103 -9.48 -0.31 -4.43
CA THR A 103 -8.59 0.34 -5.40
C THR A 103 -9.30 1.42 -6.19
N PHE A 104 -10.59 1.23 -6.51
CA PHE A 104 -11.42 2.27 -7.11
C PHE A 104 -11.48 3.51 -6.20
N LEU A 105 -11.80 3.34 -4.91
CA LEU A 105 -11.88 4.44 -3.96
C LEU A 105 -10.52 5.13 -3.79
N ALA A 106 -9.44 4.36 -3.66
CA ALA A 106 -8.10 4.91 -3.51
C ALA A 106 -7.66 5.72 -4.73
N VAL A 107 -7.78 5.16 -5.94
CA VAL A 107 -7.29 5.80 -7.17
C VAL A 107 -8.23 6.90 -7.64
N VAL A 108 -9.54 6.63 -7.73
CA VAL A 108 -10.49 7.59 -8.30
C VAL A 108 -10.75 8.72 -7.32
N ILE A 109 -11.13 8.40 -6.08
CA ILE A 109 -11.46 9.43 -5.08
C ILE A 109 -10.20 10.03 -4.48
N GLY A 110 -9.24 9.19 -4.09
CA GLY A 110 -8.04 9.64 -3.38
C GLY A 110 -7.02 10.38 -4.25
N LYS A 111 -6.96 10.07 -5.56
CA LYS A 111 -5.96 10.66 -6.47
C LYS A 111 -6.57 11.45 -7.62
N MET A 112 -7.49 10.86 -8.38
CA MET A 112 -7.94 11.46 -9.64
C MET A 112 -8.85 12.68 -9.46
N ILE A 113 -9.71 12.69 -8.44
CA ILE A 113 -10.59 13.86 -8.15
C ILE A 113 -9.77 15.12 -7.86
N PHE A 114 -8.62 14.98 -7.22
CA PHE A 114 -7.78 16.12 -6.85
C PHE A 114 -6.85 16.60 -7.97
N GLY A 115 -6.88 15.95 -9.14
CA GLY A 115 -6.13 16.35 -10.32
C GLY A 115 -4.96 15.44 -10.69
N GLY A 116 -4.72 14.36 -9.92
CA GLY A 116 -3.70 13.36 -10.21
C GLY A 116 -2.46 13.48 -9.32
N ILE A 117 -1.31 13.10 -9.87
CA ILE A 117 -0.05 13.00 -9.13
C ILE A 117 0.39 14.39 -8.60
N GLY A 118 0.73 14.47 -7.31
CA GLY A 118 1.23 15.68 -6.67
C GLY A 118 0.15 16.67 -6.16
N ALA A 119 -1.12 16.43 -6.49
CA ALA A 119 -2.23 17.26 -6.02
C ALA A 119 -3.05 16.61 -4.88
N ASN A 120 -2.56 15.52 -4.30
CA ASN A 120 -3.29 14.73 -3.31
C ASN A 120 -3.18 15.37 -1.91
N PRO A 121 -4.27 15.90 -1.32
CA PRO A 121 -4.23 16.48 0.02
C PRO A 121 -4.02 15.43 1.11
N PHE A 122 -4.40 14.18 0.83
CA PHE A 122 -4.25 13.03 1.72
C PHE A 122 -3.61 11.87 0.96
N ASN A 123 -3.08 10.89 1.71
CA ASN A 123 -2.56 9.67 1.10
C ASN A 123 -3.73 8.86 0.46
N PRO A 124 -3.74 8.65 -0.87
CA PRO A 124 -4.83 7.98 -1.56
C PRO A 124 -5.09 6.55 -1.07
N THR A 125 -4.02 5.82 -0.73
CA THR A 125 -4.11 4.46 -0.19
C THR A 125 -4.86 4.45 1.14
N LEU A 126 -4.53 5.39 2.03
CA LEU A 126 -5.16 5.49 3.34
C LEU A 126 -6.63 5.92 3.23
N ILE A 127 -6.99 6.76 2.25
CA ILE A 127 -8.41 7.08 1.98
C ILE A 127 -9.18 5.81 1.61
N GLY A 128 -8.67 5.03 0.66
CA GLY A 128 -9.30 3.77 0.26
C GLY A 128 -9.47 2.84 1.46
N MET A 129 -8.41 2.65 2.24
CA MET A 129 -8.44 1.80 3.44
C MET A 129 -9.40 2.32 4.51
N ALA A 130 -9.46 3.63 4.76
CA ALA A 130 -10.37 4.21 5.74
C ALA A 130 -11.84 3.98 5.36
N ILE A 131 -12.19 4.17 4.08
CA ILE A 131 -13.56 3.93 3.60
C ILE A 131 -13.91 2.44 3.70
N LEU A 132 -13.00 1.54 3.32
CA LEU A 132 -13.21 0.10 3.47
C LEU A 132 -13.41 -0.29 4.94
N ALA A 133 -12.58 0.24 5.83
CA ALA A 133 -12.65 -0.06 7.26
C ALA A 133 -13.93 0.44 7.92
N LEU A 134 -14.46 1.57 7.48
CA LEU A 134 -15.75 2.09 7.96
C LEU A 134 -16.94 1.32 7.39
N SER A 135 -16.85 0.86 6.14
CA SER A 135 -17.98 0.23 5.43
C SER A 135 -18.09 -1.27 5.71
N TRP A 136 -16.96 -1.96 5.89
CA TRP A 136 -16.89 -3.42 6.03
C TRP A 136 -15.97 -3.84 7.18
N THR A 137 -16.30 -3.39 8.39
CA THR A 137 -15.56 -3.72 9.61
C THR A 137 -15.39 -5.23 9.83
N THR A 138 -16.41 -6.03 9.52
CA THR A 138 -16.41 -7.48 9.73
C THR A 138 -15.44 -8.24 8.81
N LEU A 139 -15.19 -7.70 7.61
CA LEU A 139 -14.28 -8.31 6.64
C LEU A 139 -12.82 -7.91 6.85
N LEU A 140 -12.58 -6.83 7.59
CA LEU A 140 -11.24 -6.40 8.02
C LEU A 140 -10.89 -6.85 9.44
N ASP A 141 -11.75 -7.64 10.07
CA ASP A 141 -11.40 -8.34 11.29
C ASP A 141 -10.50 -9.53 10.96
N PHE A 142 -9.21 -9.38 11.24
CA PHE A 142 -8.20 -10.39 10.90
C PHE A 142 -8.40 -11.70 11.65
N ASP A 143 -8.90 -11.67 12.89
CA ASP A 143 -9.16 -12.89 13.66
C ASP A 143 -10.27 -13.71 13.00
N ALA A 144 -11.34 -13.03 12.53
CA ALA A 144 -12.42 -13.67 11.78
C ALA A 144 -12.01 -14.08 10.35
N ALA A 145 -11.16 -13.28 9.70
CA ALA A 145 -10.74 -13.50 8.32
C ALA A 145 -9.85 -14.75 8.16
N TYR A 146 -9.11 -15.13 9.20
CA TYR A 146 -8.17 -16.26 9.17
C TYR A 146 -8.59 -17.47 10.02
N VAL A 147 -9.88 -17.60 10.36
CA VAL A 147 -10.38 -18.75 11.14
C VAL A 147 -10.06 -20.11 10.49
N ASN A 148 -10.01 -20.16 9.16
CA ASN A 148 -9.73 -21.39 8.41
C ASN A 148 -8.24 -21.60 8.09
N TYR A 149 -7.36 -20.71 8.58
CA TYR A 149 -5.92 -20.84 8.41
C TYR A 149 -5.32 -21.60 9.59
N ASP A 150 -4.45 -22.55 9.28
CA ASP A 150 -3.63 -23.22 10.27
C ASP A 150 -2.27 -22.51 10.34
N PHE A 151 -1.96 -21.92 11.49
CA PHE A 151 -0.70 -21.24 11.73
C PHE A 151 0.07 -21.98 12.84
N ASP A 152 1.39 -22.09 12.67
CA ASP A 152 2.31 -22.62 13.70
C ASP A 152 2.42 -21.72 14.95
N PHE A 153 1.63 -20.66 15.06
CA PHE A 153 1.63 -19.70 16.15
C PHE A 153 0.20 -19.29 16.54
N THR A 154 0.06 -18.65 17.71
CA THR A 154 -1.24 -18.20 18.21
C THR A 154 -1.86 -17.16 17.28
N ALA A 155 -2.90 -17.57 16.56
CA ALA A 155 -3.61 -16.76 15.58
C ALA A 155 -4.61 -15.80 16.25
N LEU A 156 -4.11 -14.84 17.03
CA LEU A 156 -4.94 -13.88 17.74
C LEU A 156 -4.30 -12.48 17.65
N ALA A 157 -5.08 -11.47 17.34
CA ALA A 157 -4.62 -10.08 17.24
C ALA A 157 -4.00 -9.61 18.57
N PRO A 158 -2.67 -9.34 18.63
CA PRO A 158 -1.98 -9.07 19.89
C PRO A 158 -2.56 -7.87 20.65
N LEU A 159 -2.97 -6.83 19.93
CA LEU A 159 -3.53 -5.62 20.53
C LEU A 159 -4.92 -5.88 21.16
N ALA A 160 -5.75 -6.70 20.51
CA ALA A 160 -7.04 -7.11 21.07
C ALA A 160 -6.84 -8.01 22.30
N ALA A 161 -5.84 -8.89 22.26
CA ALA A 161 -5.43 -9.74 23.38
C ALA A 161 -5.02 -8.93 24.60
N VAL A 162 -4.14 -7.94 24.40
CA VAL A 162 -3.67 -7.03 25.47
C VAL A 162 -4.81 -6.21 26.03
N LYS A 163 -5.73 -5.73 25.18
CA LYS A 163 -6.92 -4.98 25.64
C LYS A 163 -7.85 -5.85 26.50
N ALA A 164 -7.99 -7.13 26.16
CA ALA A 164 -8.91 -8.04 26.87
C ALA A 164 -8.31 -8.65 28.15
N LYS A 165 -7.02 -9.00 28.15
CA LYS A 165 -6.36 -9.77 29.22
C LYS A 165 -5.28 -9.01 29.99
N GLY A 166 -4.87 -7.83 29.52
CA GLY A 166 -3.77 -7.06 30.08
C GLY A 166 -2.38 -7.50 29.58
N ALA A 167 -1.41 -6.59 29.58
CA ALA A 167 -0.09 -6.81 28.98
C ALA A 167 0.72 -7.94 29.64
N LEU A 168 0.64 -8.06 30.98
CA LEU A 168 1.39 -9.06 31.75
C LEU A 168 0.88 -10.50 31.54
N ALA A 169 -0.40 -10.67 31.18
CA ALA A 169 -0.98 -12.00 30.94
C ALA A 169 -0.73 -12.50 29.51
N VAL A 170 -0.23 -11.64 28.62
CA VAL A 170 -0.12 -11.86 27.18
C VAL A 170 1.35 -11.89 26.74
N SER A 171 2.29 -11.51 27.61
CA SER A 171 3.73 -11.51 27.34
C SER A 171 4.28 -12.88 26.95
N ASP A 172 3.75 -13.94 27.56
CA ASP A 172 4.21 -15.32 27.31
C ASP A 172 3.62 -15.88 26.01
N LEU A 173 2.51 -15.31 25.54
CA LEU A 173 1.84 -15.72 24.29
C LEU A 173 2.46 -15.06 23.05
N PHE A 174 3.06 -13.89 23.21
CA PHE A 174 3.66 -13.12 22.12
C PHE A 174 5.05 -12.61 22.51
N PRO A 175 6.09 -13.47 22.46
CA PRO A 175 7.45 -13.01 22.71
C PRO A 175 7.88 -12.01 21.63
N LEU A 176 8.69 -11.02 22.02
CA LEU A 176 9.10 -9.91 21.14
C LEU A 176 9.73 -10.40 19.83
N ASN A 177 10.54 -11.46 19.90
CA ASN A 177 11.20 -12.05 18.72
C ASN A 177 10.20 -12.57 17.70
N ASP A 178 9.13 -13.22 18.17
CA ASP A 178 8.07 -13.75 17.31
C ASP A 178 7.23 -12.63 16.70
N LEU A 179 6.97 -11.57 17.47
CA LEU A 179 6.29 -10.37 16.97
C LEU A 179 7.10 -9.66 15.89
N MET A 180 8.41 -9.50 16.10
CA MET A 180 9.32 -8.89 15.12
C MET A 180 9.49 -9.73 13.85
N MET A 181 9.46 -11.06 14.00
CA MET A 181 9.47 -12.03 12.90
C MET A 181 8.10 -12.18 12.23
N GLY A 182 7.05 -11.49 12.68
CA GLY A 182 5.74 -11.49 12.04
C GLY A 182 4.89 -12.73 12.31
N LYS A 183 5.14 -13.46 13.40
CA LYS A 183 4.25 -14.53 13.90
C LYS A 183 3.06 -13.92 14.65
N GLN A 184 2.26 -13.15 13.94
CA GLN A 184 1.03 -12.55 14.43
C GLN A 184 0.00 -12.48 13.31
N VAL A 185 -1.28 -12.43 13.69
CA VAL A 185 -2.38 -12.22 12.75
C VAL A 185 -2.43 -10.75 12.33
N GLY A 186 -2.57 -10.49 11.03
CA GLY A 186 -2.63 -9.15 10.48
C GLY A 186 -2.79 -9.13 8.96
N ALA A 187 -2.62 -7.95 8.38
CA ALA A 187 -2.64 -7.79 6.93
C ALA A 187 -1.36 -8.33 6.28
N ILE A 188 -1.45 -8.71 5.00
CA ILE A 188 -0.42 -9.44 4.25
C ILE A 188 0.98 -8.79 4.40
N GLY A 189 1.06 -7.47 4.30
CA GLY A 189 2.33 -6.74 4.32
C GLY A 189 2.69 -6.09 5.66
N THR A 190 1.86 -6.22 6.70
CA THR A 190 2.08 -5.56 8.00
C THR A 190 2.61 -6.48 9.08
N THR A 191 2.53 -7.79 8.89
CA THR A 191 2.97 -8.76 9.91
C THR A 191 4.48 -8.70 10.13
N PHE A 192 5.28 -8.60 9.06
CA PHE A 192 6.74 -8.63 9.15
C PHE A 192 7.37 -7.28 9.52
N GLY A 193 7.43 -7.00 10.82
CA GLY A 193 7.96 -5.74 11.36
C GLY A 193 9.42 -5.46 10.97
N LEU A 194 10.31 -6.46 11.04
CA LEU A 194 11.72 -6.28 10.65
C LEU A 194 11.90 -5.92 9.18
N GLY A 195 11.12 -6.53 8.28
CA GLY A 195 11.19 -6.21 6.85
C GLY A 195 10.77 -4.77 6.55
N LEU A 196 9.73 -4.28 7.23
CA LEU A 196 9.29 -2.89 7.12
C LEU A 196 10.34 -1.91 7.66
N ILE A 197 10.99 -2.25 8.78
CA ILE A 197 12.07 -1.42 9.34
C ILE A 197 13.25 -1.36 8.36
N ILE A 198 13.68 -2.51 7.81
CA ILE A 198 14.77 -2.56 6.82
C ILE A 198 14.41 -1.75 5.57
N GLY A 199 13.18 -1.89 5.07
CA GLY A 199 12.66 -1.09 3.95
C GLY A 199 12.64 0.41 4.25
N GLY A 200 12.20 0.80 5.45
CA GLY A 200 12.21 2.18 5.90
C GLY A 200 13.62 2.77 6.00
N VAL A 201 14.55 2.03 6.61
CA VAL A 201 15.97 2.43 6.70
C VAL A 201 16.59 2.57 5.31
N TYR A 202 16.28 1.65 4.39
CA TYR A 202 16.74 1.73 3.01
C TYR A 202 16.29 3.03 2.32
N LEU A 203 15.03 3.43 2.49
CA LEU A 203 14.51 4.66 1.90
C LEU A 203 15.12 5.93 2.51
N ILE A 204 15.39 5.92 3.83
CA ILE A 204 16.08 7.02 4.52
C ILE A 204 17.52 7.16 4.02
N LEU A 205 18.25 6.05 3.91
CA LEU A 205 19.64 6.06 3.40
C LEU A 205 19.74 6.54 1.95
N ARG A 206 18.71 6.30 1.15
CA ARG A 206 18.61 6.80 -0.24
C ARG A 206 18.19 8.26 -0.33
N GLY A 207 17.72 8.88 0.76
CA GLY A 207 17.27 10.27 0.78
C GLY A 207 15.88 10.51 0.18
N PHE A 208 15.13 9.46 -0.14
CA PHE A 208 13.75 9.60 -0.65
C PHE A 208 12.75 9.94 0.46
N VAL A 209 13.05 9.52 1.69
CA VAL A 209 12.27 9.80 2.89
C VAL A 209 13.19 10.48 3.91
N ARG A 210 12.71 11.55 4.53
CA ARG A 210 13.40 12.31 5.58
C ARG A 210 12.80 12.04 6.94
#